data_AF-A0A7X1KHJ7-F1
#
_entry.id   AF-A0A7X1KHJ7-F1
#
_cell.length_a   1.000
_cell.length_b   1.000
_cell.length_c   1.000
_cell.angle_alpha   90.00
_cell.angle_beta   90.00
_cell.angle_gamma   90.00
#
_symmetry.space_group_name_H-M   'P 1'
#
loop_
_entity.id
_entity.type
_entity.pdbx_description
1 polymer ?
#
loop_
_entity_poly.entity_id
_entity_poly.type
_entity_poly.pdbx_seq_one_letter_code
_entity_poly.pdbx_strand_id
1 'polypeptide(L)' 'MPIRHCIVHLIDKKPDGSPAVLHARDSELAESAAIENMLADLNESYNAKQGKAWGL' A
#
# COMPACT_ATOMS: atom_id res chain seq x y z
N MET A 1 11.32 -8.67 3.54
CA MET A 1 12.11 -7.46 3.23
C MET A 1 11.41 -6.23 3.82
N PRO A 2 12.10 -5.31 4.51
CA PRO A 2 11.47 -4.14 5.14
C PRO A 2 11.09 -3.06 4.12
N ILE A 3 10.03 -2.30 4.41
CA ILE A 3 9.72 -1.05 3.70
C ILE A 3 10.72 0.01 4.16
N ARG A 4 11.41 0.66 3.20
CA ARG A 4 12.37 1.73 3.50
C ARG A 4 11.77 3.13 3.37
N HIS A 5 10.88 3.29 2.40
CA HIS A 5 10.20 4.54 2.07
C HIS A 5 8.76 4.20 1.70
N CYS A 6 7.80 4.89 2.27
CA CYS A 6 6.38 4.66 2.00
C CYS A 6 5.68 5.99 1.76
N ILE A 7 4.97 6.12 0.65
CA ILE A 7 4.09 7.25 0.38
C ILE A 7 2.74 6.73 -0.09
N VAL A 8 1.66 7.25 0.51
CA VAL A 8 0.29 6.87 0.15
C VAL A 8 -0.46 8.12 -0.28
N HIS A 9 -0.98 8.08 -1.50
CA HIS A 9 -1.85 9.13 -2.04
C HIS A 9 -3.31 8.72 -1.85
N LEU A 10 -4.19 9.72 -1.67
CA LEU A 10 -5.63 9.50 -1.63
C LEU A 10 -6.21 9.81 -3.01
N ILE A 11 -6.97 8.87 -3.56
CA ILE A 11 -7.79 9.11 -4.75
C ILE A 11 -9.25 9.12 -4.29
N ASP A 12 -9.89 10.28 -4.32
CA ASP A 12 -11.33 10.41 -4.10
C ASP A 12 -12.06 10.19 -5.42
N LYS A 13 -12.85 9.12 -5.50
CA LYS A 13 -13.69 8.80 -6.65
C LYS A 13 -15.11 8.59 -6.18
N LYS A 14 -15.97 9.56 -6.50
CA LYS A 14 -17.41 9.47 -6.23
C LYS A 14 -18.10 8.58 -7.26
N PRO A 15 -19.18 7.88 -6.87
CA PRO A 15 -19.98 7.07 -7.77
C PRO A 15 -20.92 7.91 -8.67
N ASP A 16 -20.97 9.24 -8.47
CA ASP A 16 -21.83 10.19 -9.19
C ASP A 16 -21.36 10.51 -10.62
N GLY A 17 -20.29 9.86 -11.09
CA GLY A 17 -19.72 10.07 -12.41
C GLY A 17 -18.72 11.23 -12.50
N SER A 18 -18.53 12.02 -11.44
CA SER A 18 -17.51 13.07 -11.41
C SER A 18 -16.09 12.48 -11.57
N PRO A 19 -15.14 13.22 -12.19
CA PRO A 19 -13.75 12.76 -12.30
C PRO A 19 -13.13 12.44 -10.94
N ALA A 20 -12.20 11.49 -10.92
CA ALA A 20 -11.45 11.21 -9.69
C ALA A 20 -10.57 12.41 -9.32
N VAL A 21 -10.47 12.72 -8.04
CA VAL A 21 -9.55 13.74 -7.52
C VAL A 21 -8.37 13.05 -6.85
N LEU A 22 -7.17 13.36 -7.30
CA LEU A 22 -5.94 12.91 -6.65
C LEU A 22 -5.49 13.93 -5.61
N HIS A 23 -5.37 13.48 -4.37
CA HIS A 23 -4.72 14.18 -3.28
C HIS A 23 -3.33 13.56 -3.09
N ALA A 24 -2.35 14.12 -3.81
CA ALA A 24 -0.98 13.69 -3.70
C ALA A 24 -0.40 14.14 -2.35
N ARG A 25 0.01 13.16 -1.53
CA ARG A 25 0.86 13.39 -0.38
C ARG A 25 2.23 13.95 -0.81
N ASP A 26 2.75 14.89 -0.02
CA ASP A 26 4.00 15.62 -0.27
C ASP A 26 5.21 14.99 0.45
N SER A 27 4.96 14.10 1.39
CA SER A 27 5.93 13.54 2.31
C SER A 27 5.69 12.06 2.56
N GLU A 28 6.74 11.34 2.94
CA GLU A 28 6.64 9.94 3.32
C GLU A 28 5.77 9.76 4.58
N LEU A 29 5.23 8.56 4.74
CA LEU A 29 4.61 8.14 5.98
C LEU A 29 5.71 7.85 7.00
N ALA A 30 5.49 8.34 8.23
CA ALA A 30 6.32 7.93 9.35
C ALA A 30 6.16 6.42 9.60
N GLU A 31 7.23 5.80 10.11
CA GLU A 31 7.19 4.42 10.55
C GLU A 31 6.04 4.20 11.55
N SER A 32 5.28 3.13 11.33
CA SER A 32 4.15 2.79 12.19
C SER A 32 3.82 1.31 12.11
N ALA A 33 3.24 0.78 13.18
CA ALA A 33 2.77 -0.61 13.22
C ALA A 33 1.74 -0.91 12.11
N ALA A 34 0.98 0.08 11.66
CA ALA A 34 0.02 -0.09 10.56
C ALA A 34 0.72 -0.42 9.23
N ILE A 35 1.87 0.21 8.94
CA ILE A 35 2.65 -0.06 7.73
C ILE A 35 3.27 -1.46 7.79
N GLU A 36 3.78 -1.85 8.96
CA GLU A 36 4.36 -3.18 9.16
C GLU A 36 3.32 -4.29 9.02
N ASN A 37 2.14 -4.11 9.62
CA ASN A 37 1.04 -5.07 9.47
C ASN A 37 0.59 -5.18 8.01
N MET A 38 0.45 -4.05 7.30
CA MET A 38 0.11 -4.05 5.88
C MET A 38 1.13 -4.83 5.03
N LEU A 39 2.43 -4.67 5.32
CA LEU A 39 3.50 -5.39 4.64
C LEU A 39 3.44 -6.90 4.92
N ALA A 40 3.18 -7.28 6.18
CA ALA A 40 3.03 -8.68 6.56
C ALA A 40 1.86 -9.34 5.83
N ASP A 41 0.68 -8.71 5.86
CA ASP A 41 -0.55 -9.19 5.22
C ASP A 41 -0.36 -9.34 3.70
N LEU A 42 0.34 -8.38 3.07
CA LEU A 42 0.66 -8.43 1.64
C LEU A 42 1.59 -9.60 1.31
N ASN A 43 2.67 -9.78 2.09
CA ASN A 43 3.63 -10.84 1.87
C ASN A 43 3.00 -12.22 2.05
N GLU A 44 2.16 -12.39 3.08
CA GLU A 44 1.41 -13.62 3.31
C GLU A 44 0.48 -13.91 2.13
N SER A 45 -0.37 -12.94 1.75
CA SER A 45 -1.35 -13.09 0.68
C SER A 45 -0.69 -13.39 -0.68
N TYR A 46 0.46 -12.78 -0.96
CA TYR A 46 1.18 -13.00 -2.21
C TYR A 46 1.87 -14.38 -2.25
N ASN A 47 2.58 -14.74 -1.17
CA ASN A 47 3.33 -15.99 -1.08
C ASN A 47 2.46 -17.22 -0.78
N ALA A 48 1.21 -17.03 -0.37
CA ALA A 48 0.23 -18.13 -0.25
C ALA A 48 -0.08 -18.81 -1.60
N LYS A 49 0.19 -18.14 -2.73
CA LYS A 49 -0.05 -18.71 -4.08
C LYS A 49 1.10 -19.63 -4.49
N GLN A 50 0.77 -20.84 -4.88
CA GLN A 50 1.76 -21.82 -5.38
C GLN A 50 2.56 -21.24 -6.56
N GLY A 51 3.88 -21.39 -6.51
CA GLY A 51 4.80 -20.86 -7.53
C GLY A 51 5.03 -19.35 -7.45
N LYS A 52 4.56 -18.68 -6.39
CA LYS A 52 4.93 -17.30 -6.06
C LYS A 52 5.88 -17.30 -4.86
N ALA A 53 7.01 -16.64 -5.04
CA ALA A 53 8.03 -16.44 -4.03
C ALA A 53 8.59 -15.03 -4.22
N TRP A 54 8.12 -14.09 -3.40
CA TRP A 54 8.63 -12.71 -3.39
C TRP A 54 9.04 -12.33 -1.98
N GLY A 55 10.27 -11.82 -1.85
CA GLY A 55 10.81 -11.37 -0.57
C GLY A 55 11.12 -12.46 0.45
N LEU A 56 11.23 -13.71 0.00
CA LEU A 56 11.82 -14.84 0.73
C LEU A 56 13.35 -14.77 0.74
#